data_AF-A0A926SG27-F1
#
_entry.id   AF-A0A926SG27-F1
#
_cell.length_a   1.000
_cell.length_b   1.000
_cell.length_c   1.000
_cell.angle_alpha   90.00
_cell.angle_beta   90.00
_cell.angle_gamma   90.00
#
_symmetry.space_group_name_H-M   'P 1'
#
loop_
_entity.id
_entity.type
_entity.pdbx_description
1 polymer ?
#
loop_
_entity_poly.entity_id
_entity_poly.type
_entity_poly.pdbx_seq_one_letter_code
_entity_poly.pdbx_strand_id
1 'polypeptide(L)'
;MTLISNQKLMKLFAFTGLATVLLSTELTLAKEMQGWKVEGSGTGIVEGQNYSLYNLDQKGYLGYQDRRGANLGWDKSPNQGMKLKRKSPGRGAIKCGELFALFVEKEWIIYEKQTTGINLSSRTQLADDRYQWKFTNCQANDVIQLNQPVTLTNTVENDSVVGCKRVWGVNLCWANTVFSFRGSNYHKDVVPRP
;
A
#
# COMPACT_ATOMS: atom_id res chain seq x y z
N MET A 1 -45.06 -64.10 -42.38
CA MET A 1 -46.34 -63.47 -42.00
C MET A 1 -46.52 -63.73 -40.50
N THR A 2 -46.78 -62.68 -39.72
CA THR A 2 -47.20 -62.62 -38.30
C THR A 2 -46.41 -61.53 -37.54
N LEU A 3 -47.15 -60.51 -37.12
CA LEU A 3 -46.75 -59.41 -36.22
C LEU A 3 -46.38 -59.93 -34.82
N ILE A 4 -45.57 -59.17 -34.07
CA ILE A 4 -45.88 -58.68 -32.70
C ILE A 4 -44.74 -57.76 -32.19
N SER A 5 -45.17 -56.58 -31.72
CA SER A 5 -44.65 -55.65 -30.70
C SER A 5 -43.40 -56.04 -29.89
N ASN A 6 -42.50 -55.08 -29.64
CA ASN A 6 -42.27 -54.58 -28.26
C ASN A 6 -41.33 -53.38 -28.14
N GLN A 7 -41.86 -52.39 -27.41
CA GLN A 7 -41.25 -51.31 -26.62
C GLN A 7 -39.71 -51.25 -26.56
N LYS A 8 -39.15 -50.07 -26.88
CA LYS A 8 -37.87 -49.62 -26.33
C LYS A 8 -37.95 -48.20 -25.78
N LEU A 9 -38.21 -48.17 -24.48
CA LEU A 9 -37.52 -47.37 -23.45
C LEU A 9 -36.90 -46.03 -23.91
N MET A 10 -37.60 -44.94 -23.57
CA MET A 10 -36.99 -43.61 -23.40
C MET A 10 -35.88 -43.68 -22.36
N LYS A 11 -34.64 -43.35 -22.75
CA LYS A 11 -33.57 -42.99 -21.81
C LYS A 11 -33.53 -41.47 -21.69
N LEU A 12 -33.99 -40.98 -20.54
CA LEU A 12 -33.85 -39.61 -20.09
C LEU A 12 -32.37 -39.37 -19.75
N PHE A 13 -31.68 -38.51 -20.50
CA PHE A 13 -30.37 -38.01 -20.10
C PHE A 13 -30.59 -36.91 -19.06
N ALA A 14 -30.35 -37.21 -17.79
CA ALA A 14 -30.21 -36.20 -16.75
C ALA A 14 -28.85 -35.51 -16.94
N PHE A 15 -28.84 -34.37 -17.63
CA PHE A 15 -27.72 -33.43 -17.56
C PHE A 15 -27.80 -32.71 -16.21
N THR A 16 -27.04 -33.18 -15.23
CA THR A 16 -26.71 -32.40 -14.03
C THR A 16 -25.79 -31.26 -14.45
N GLY A 17 -26.39 -30.11 -14.78
CA GLY A 17 -25.67 -28.87 -15.00
C GLY A 17 -25.02 -28.43 -13.69
N LEU A 18 -23.69 -28.57 -13.60
CA LEU A 18 -22.90 -27.80 -12.63
C LEU A 18 -22.99 -26.33 -13.04
N ALA A 19 -23.81 -25.55 -12.35
CA ALA A 19 -23.75 -24.10 -12.41
C ALA A 19 -22.46 -23.66 -11.71
N THR A 20 -21.42 -23.36 -12.49
CA THR A 20 -20.20 -22.72 -11.97
C THR A 20 -20.52 -21.27 -11.65
N VAL A 21 -20.72 -20.95 -10.38
CA VAL A 21 -20.82 -19.57 -9.91
C VAL A 21 -19.43 -18.94 -10.03
N LEU A 22 -19.20 -18.19 -11.11
CA LEU A 22 -18.03 -17.33 -11.23
C LEU A 22 -18.21 -16.16 -10.25
N LEU A 23 -17.64 -16.30 -9.05
CA LEU A 23 -17.39 -15.18 -8.15
C LEU A 23 -16.38 -14.27 -8.83
N SER A 24 -16.86 -13.23 -9.51
CA SER A 24 -16.02 -12.11 -9.94
C SER A 24 -15.57 -11.37 -8.69
N THR A 25 -14.36 -11.67 -8.21
CA THR A 25 -13.67 -10.78 -7.28
C THR A 25 -13.34 -9.51 -8.06
N GLU A 26 -14.01 -8.42 -7.72
CA GLU A 26 -13.53 -7.09 -8.11
C GLU A 26 -12.16 -6.92 -7.45
N LEU A 27 -11.11 -7.18 -8.23
CA LEU A 27 -9.78 -6.72 -7.89
C LEU A 27 -9.85 -5.20 -7.93
N THR A 28 -10.09 -4.58 -6.77
CA THR A 28 -9.83 -3.15 -6.60
C THR A 28 -8.35 -2.95 -6.89
N LEU A 29 -8.07 -2.42 -8.08
CA LEU A 29 -6.72 -2.09 -8.48
C LEU A 29 -6.17 -1.08 -7.46
N ALA A 30 -4.95 -1.28 -6.99
CA ALA A 30 -4.31 -0.33 -6.09
C ALA A 30 -4.34 1.07 -6.72
N LYS A 31 -4.83 2.08 -5.98
CA LYS A 31 -4.77 3.45 -6.48
C LYS A 31 -3.35 3.94 -6.25
N GLU A 32 -2.57 3.94 -7.31
CA GLU A 32 -1.21 4.43 -7.29
C GLU A 32 -1.19 5.96 -7.37
N MET A 33 -0.67 6.62 -6.33
CA MET A 33 -0.53 8.07 -6.27
C MET A 33 0.85 8.47 -5.75
N GLN A 34 1.60 9.21 -6.57
CA GLN A 34 2.87 9.76 -6.14
C GLN A 34 2.63 10.79 -5.02
N GLY A 35 3.35 10.63 -3.92
CA GLY A 35 3.21 11.50 -2.75
C GLY A 35 4.48 11.69 -1.95
N TRP A 36 5.58 11.04 -2.37
CA TRP A 36 6.79 10.93 -1.58
C TRP A 36 8.02 11.20 -2.41
N LYS A 37 9.11 11.54 -1.72
CA LYS A 37 10.46 11.61 -2.25
C LYS A 37 11.39 11.05 -1.16
N VAL A 38 12.26 10.11 -1.53
CA VAL A 38 13.28 9.62 -0.60
C VAL A 38 14.54 10.44 -0.81
N GLU A 39 14.90 11.24 0.19
CA GLU A 39 16.06 12.12 0.14
C GLU A 39 17.29 11.49 0.79
N GLY A 40 18.41 11.64 0.09
CA GLY A 40 19.71 11.13 0.48
C GLY A 40 20.73 11.28 -0.64
N SER A 41 21.86 10.59 -0.49
CA SER A 41 22.95 10.56 -1.47
C SER A 41 23.14 9.16 -2.06
N GLY A 42 23.76 9.11 -3.26
CA GLY A 42 24.00 7.87 -4.00
C GLY A 42 23.06 7.69 -5.20
N THR A 43 23.09 6.49 -5.80
CA THR A 43 22.37 6.15 -7.03
C THR A 43 21.00 5.52 -6.79
N GLY A 44 20.63 5.27 -5.54
CA GLY A 44 19.36 4.66 -5.15
C GLY A 44 19.29 4.34 -3.67
N ILE A 45 18.16 3.81 -3.23
CA ILE A 45 17.91 3.45 -1.83
C ILE A 45 18.59 2.11 -1.54
N VAL A 46 19.45 2.03 -0.53
CA VAL A 46 20.15 0.82 -0.12
C VAL A 46 19.61 0.33 1.22
N GLU A 47 19.44 -0.97 1.37
CA GLU A 47 18.97 -1.58 2.62
C GLU A 47 19.81 -1.15 3.83
N GLY A 48 19.17 -0.81 4.94
CA GLY A 48 19.82 -0.45 6.20
C GLY A 48 20.45 0.95 6.23
N GLN A 49 20.61 1.63 5.10
CA GLN A 49 20.98 3.04 5.08
C GLN A 49 19.83 3.92 5.54
N ASN A 50 20.18 5.04 6.16
CA ASN A 50 19.24 6.04 6.63
C ASN A 50 18.99 7.09 5.54
N TYR A 51 17.73 7.50 5.42
CA TYR A 51 17.22 8.47 4.45
C TYR A 51 16.18 9.37 5.11
N SER A 52 15.85 10.49 4.48
CA SER A 52 14.70 11.30 4.89
C SER A 52 13.53 11.03 3.93
N LEU A 53 12.34 10.71 4.48
CA LEU A 53 11.15 10.45 3.68
C LEU A 53 10.29 11.72 3.60
N TYR A 54 10.48 12.49 2.53
CA TYR A 54 9.78 13.76 2.31
C TYR A 54 8.42 13.53 1.67
N ASN A 55 7.38 14.18 2.22
CA ASN A 55 6.03 14.13 1.67
C ASN A 55 5.73 15.38 0.82
N LEU A 56 5.26 15.15 -0.41
CA LEU A 56 5.06 16.21 -1.39
C LEU A 56 3.88 17.14 -1.07
N ASP A 57 2.84 16.65 -0.39
CA ASP A 57 1.68 17.48 -0.01
C ASP A 57 1.90 18.16 1.36
N GLN A 58 2.45 17.42 2.34
CA GLN A 58 2.68 17.96 3.68
C GLN A 58 3.90 18.90 3.78
N LYS A 59 4.76 18.90 2.75
CA LYS A 59 5.99 19.71 2.71
C LYS A 59 6.89 19.49 3.94
N GLY A 60 6.95 18.26 4.42
CA GLY A 60 7.71 17.86 5.60
C GLY A 60 8.21 16.43 5.51
N TYR A 61 9.05 16.05 6.47
CA TYR A 61 9.66 14.72 6.54
C TYR A 61 8.92 13.87 7.56
N LEU A 62 8.62 12.63 7.19
CA LEU A 62 7.99 11.70 8.11
C LEU A 62 8.98 11.34 9.22
N GLY A 63 8.55 11.50 10.47
CA GLY A 63 9.35 11.19 11.66
C GLY A 63 8.52 10.47 12.72
N TYR A 64 9.12 10.23 13.88
CA TYR A 64 8.43 9.66 15.03
C TYR A 64 7.74 10.75 15.85
N GLN A 65 6.50 10.49 16.25
CA GLN A 65 5.87 11.26 17.32
C GLN A 65 4.95 10.34 18.10
N ASP A 66 5.12 10.31 19.42
CA ASP A 66 4.25 9.56 20.32
C ASP A 66 2.83 10.11 20.26
N ARG A 67 1.86 9.28 19.86
CA ARG A 67 0.46 9.64 19.72
C ARG A 67 -0.43 8.41 19.69
N ARG A 68 -1.73 8.60 19.92
CA ARG A 68 -2.72 7.54 19.73
C ARG A 68 -2.83 7.17 18.24
N GLY A 69 -2.60 5.89 17.93
CA GLY A 69 -2.56 5.36 16.55
C GLY A 69 -1.13 5.04 16.13
N ALA A 70 -0.79 5.25 14.86
CA ALA A 70 0.59 5.16 14.40
C ALA A 70 1.43 6.30 14.99
N ASN A 71 2.60 5.97 15.56
CA ASN A 71 3.55 6.92 16.15
C ASN A 71 4.32 7.72 15.09
N LEU A 72 3.60 8.50 14.29
CA LEU A 72 4.13 9.23 13.14
C LEU A 72 3.89 10.74 13.29
N GLY A 73 4.91 11.51 12.99
CA GLY A 73 4.89 12.97 13.01
C GLY A 73 5.53 13.59 11.77
N TRP A 74 5.70 14.90 11.80
CA TRP A 74 6.28 15.67 10.70
C TRP A 74 7.42 16.56 11.20
N ASP A 75 8.59 16.35 10.63
CA ASP A 75 9.74 17.22 10.81
C ASP A 75 9.83 18.26 9.70
N LYS A 76 10.31 19.45 10.05
CA LYS A 76 10.51 20.58 9.10
C LYS A 76 11.82 20.49 8.33
N SER A 77 12.75 19.66 8.79
CA SER A 77 14.10 19.49 8.24
C SER A 77 14.37 18.01 7.96
N PRO A 78 15.26 17.67 7.02
CA PRO A 78 15.68 16.29 6.80
C PRO A 78 16.15 15.64 8.12
N ASN A 79 15.60 14.47 8.44
CA ASN A 79 15.79 13.80 9.73
C ASN A 79 16.61 12.51 9.65
N GLN A 80 16.87 11.99 8.45
CA GLN A 80 17.50 10.68 8.23
C GLN A 80 16.80 9.56 9.03
N GLY A 81 15.49 9.69 9.26
CA GLY A 81 14.72 8.81 10.13
C GLY A 81 14.24 7.54 9.43
N MET A 82 14.28 7.46 8.11
CA MET A 82 13.77 6.32 7.35
C MET A 82 14.87 5.32 7.03
N LYS A 83 14.61 4.02 7.21
CA LYS A 83 15.42 2.94 6.63
C LYS A 83 14.53 1.79 6.16
N LEU A 84 15.05 0.96 5.27
CA LEU A 84 14.33 -0.19 4.73
C LEU A 84 15.04 -1.51 5.07
N LYS A 85 14.25 -2.57 5.19
CA LYS A 85 14.71 -3.97 5.23
C LYS A 85 14.04 -4.77 4.13
N ARG A 86 14.80 -5.38 3.21
CA ARG A 86 14.23 -6.26 2.17
C ARG A 86 13.64 -7.52 2.80
N LYS A 87 12.55 -8.04 2.23
CA LYS A 87 12.01 -9.35 2.59
C LYS A 87 12.93 -10.49 2.14
N SER A 88 13.44 -10.38 0.92
CA SER A 88 14.31 -11.39 0.31
C SER A 88 15.76 -10.90 0.25
N PRO A 89 16.76 -11.77 0.45
CA PRO A 89 18.15 -11.39 0.30
C PRO A 89 18.42 -10.77 -1.08
N GLY A 90 19.10 -9.62 -1.09
CA GLY A 90 19.42 -8.88 -2.31
C GLY A 90 20.67 -8.03 -2.12
N ARG A 91 21.29 -7.63 -3.22
CA ARG A 91 22.46 -6.73 -3.24
C ARG A 91 22.12 -5.43 -3.97
N GLY A 92 22.74 -4.33 -3.54
CA GLY A 92 22.62 -3.03 -4.19
C GLY A 92 21.35 -2.25 -3.80
N ALA A 93 20.91 -1.39 -4.71
CA ALA A 93 19.74 -0.52 -4.50
C ALA A 93 18.41 -1.27 -4.63
N ILE A 94 17.39 -0.81 -3.90
CA ILE A 94 16.02 -1.31 -3.92
C ILE A 94 15.43 -1.04 -5.29
N LYS A 95 14.80 -2.07 -5.87
CA LYS A 95 14.14 -1.96 -7.16
C LYS A 95 12.62 -1.78 -7.03
N CYS A 96 12.01 -1.28 -8.09
CA CYS A 96 10.58 -1.17 -8.23
C CYS A 96 9.88 -2.51 -7.99
N GLY A 97 8.84 -2.52 -7.15
CA GLY A 97 8.06 -3.69 -6.81
C GLY A 97 8.65 -4.61 -5.74
N GLU A 98 9.89 -4.39 -5.28
CA GLU A 98 10.46 -5.19 -4.20
C GLU A 98 9.73 -4.96 -2.87
N LEU A 99 9.51 -6.06 -2.14
CA LEU A 99 8.91 -6.02 -0.80
C LEU A 99 9.96 -5.66 0.25
N PHE A 100 9.61 -4.71 1.11
CA PHE A 100 10.39 -4.30 2.25
C PHE A 100 9.53 -4.01 3.48
N ALA A 101 10.17 -4.02 4.64
CA ALA A 101 9.66 -3.41 5.85
C ALA A 101 10.15 -1.96 5.92
N LEU A 102 9.26 -1.04 6.26
CA LEU A 102 9.54 0.39 6.38
C LEU A 102 9.76 0.73 7.84
N PHE A 103 10.93 1.27 8.17
CA PHE A 103 11.24 1.77 9.49
C PHE A 103 11.28 3.29 9.50
N VAL A 104 10.68 3.89 10.51
CA VAL A 104 10.72 5.32 10.79
C VAL A 104 11.20 5.51 12.23
N GLU A 105 12.44 5.97 12.36
CA GLU A 105 13.25 6.29 13.55
C GLU A 105 13.35 5.22 14.63
N LYS A 106 12.23 4.77 15.18
CA LYS A 106 12.13 3.83 16.29
C LYS A 106 11.34 2.59 15.92
N GLU A 107 10.47 2.66 14.93
CA GLU A 107 9.46 1.63 14.73
C GLU A 107 9.24 1.25 13.26
N TRP A 108 8.86 0.00 13.05
CA TRP A 108 8.43 -0.56 11.77
C TRP A 108 6.97 -0.25 11.55
N ILE A 109 6.66 0.42 10.45
CA ILE A 109 5.30 0.83 10.12
C ILE A 109 4.58 -0.33 9.45
N ILE A 110 3.35 -0.58 9.89
CA ILE A 110 2.50 -1.63 9.35
C ILE A 110 1.11 -1.09 9.04
N TYR A 111 0.45 -1.75 8.11
CA TYR A 111 -0.99 -1.74 8.06
C TYR A 111 -1.56 -2.48 9.26
N GLU A 112 -2.49 -1.84 9.93
CA GLU A 112 -3.33 -2.45 10.96
C GLU A 112 -4.63 -1.66 11.02
N LYS A 113 -5.76 -2.35 10.99
CA LYS A 113 -7.06 -1.70 11.07
C LYS A 113 -7.18 -0.94 12.40
N GLN A 114 -7.42 0.36 12.31
CA GLN A 114 -7.63 1.22 13.46
C GLN A 114 -9.11 1.55 13.61
N THR A 115 -9.53 1.91 14.82
CA THR A 115 -10.88 2.44 15.07
C THR A 115 -11.00 3.92 14.72
N THR A 116 -9.88 4.63 14.65
CA THR A 116 -9.79 6.07 14.35
C THR A 116 -8.54 6.37 13.53
N GLY A 117 -8.54 7.46 12.75
CA GLY A 117 -7.38 7.86 11.96
C GLY A 117 -7.19 7.04 10.67
N ILE A 118 -5.94 6.80 10.30
CA ILE A 118 -5.54 5.92 9.19
C ILE A 118 -5.29 4.50 9.72
N ASN A 119 -5.53 3.47 8.91
CA ASN A 119 -5.24 2.06 9.24
C ASN A 119 -3.71 1.79 9.22
N LEU A 120 -2.98 2.46 10.09
CA LEU A 120 -1.57 2.23 10.33
C LEU A 120 -1.32 2.02 11.82
N SER A 121 -0.30 1.23 12.09
CA SER A 121 0.26 1.00 13.42
C SER A 121 1.76 0.84 13.29
N SER A 122 2.43 0.63 14.40
CA SER A 122 3.88 0.52 14.42
C SER A 122 4.35 -0.51 15.43
N ARG A 123 5.52 -1.09 15.20
CA ARG A 123 6.13 -2.11 16.07
C ARG A 123 7.62 -1.84 16.23
N THR A 124 8.14 -1.96 17.44
CA THR A 124 9.58 -1.82 17.71
C THR A 124 10.40 -2.99 17.16
N GLN A 125 9.81 -4.18 17.11
CA GLN A 125 10.45 -5.40 16.62
C GLN A 125 10.06 -5.72 15.18
N LEU A 126 11.06 -6.15 14.40
CA LEU A 126 10.90 -6.67 13.05
C LEU A 126 10.49 -8.14 13.09
N ALA A 127 9.57 -8.53 12.20
CA ALA A 127 9.04 -9.88 12.01
C ALA A 127 8.34 -9.96 10.64
N ASP A 128 7.94 -11.17 10.23
CA ASP A 128 7.57 -11.47 8.84
C ASP A 128 6.33 -10.74 8.32
N ASP A 129 5.37 -10.40 9.17
CA ASP A 129 4.19 -9.66 8.73
C ASP A 129 4.49 -8.17 8.44
N ARG A 130 5.70 -7.65 8.73
CA ARG A 130 6.04 -6.22 8.56
C ARG A 130 6.54 -5.88 7.15
N TYR A 131 6.82 -6.88 6.32
CA TYR A 131 7.23 -6.71 4.93
C TYR A 131 6.03 -6.43 4.01
N GLN A 132 5.36 -5.29 4.25
CA GLN A 132 4.10 -4.92 3.61
C GLN A 132 4.26 -3.78 2.62
N TRP A 133 5.48 -3.29 2.37
CA TRP A 133 5.69 -2.07 1.59
C TRP A 133 6.44 -2.38 0.32
N LYS A 134 6.14 -1.61 -0.72
CA LYS A 134 6.88 -1.58 -1.98
C LYS A 134 6.82 -0.18 -2.59
N PHE A 135 7.81 0.13 -3.43
CA PHE A 135 7.70 1.26 -4.34
C PHE A 135 7.06 0.80 -5.65
N THR A 136 6.22 1.65 -6.23
CA THR A 136 5.39 1.36 -7.40
C THR A 136 5.32 2.58 -8.32
N ASN A 137 4.57 2.45 -9.44
CA ASN A 137 4.48 3.46 -10.49
C ASN A 137 5.85 3.79 -11.12
N CYS A 138 6.66 2.74 -11.31
CA CYS A 138 7.98 2.73 -11.93
C CYS A 138 8.09 1.47 -12.80
N GLN A 139 9.10 1.38 -13.68
CA GLN A 139 9.30 0.17 -14.46
C GLN A 139 9.82 -0.95 -13.56
N ALA A 140 9.33 -2.17 -13.80
CA ALA A 140 9.72 -3.33 -13.01
C ALA A 140 11.24 -3.55 -13.07
N ASN A 141 11.84 -3.81 -11.91
CA ASN A 141 13.28 -4.00 -11.71
C ASN A 141 14.18 -2.76 -11.85
N ASP A 142 13.62 -1.58 -12.15
CA ASP A 142 14.38 -0.34 -12.11
C ASP A 142 14.76 0.03 -10.69
N VAL A 143 15.95 0.62 -10.54
CA VAL A 143 16.39 1.20 -9.27
C VAL A 143 15.51 2.39 -8.92
N ILE A 144 15.02 2.42 -7.67
CA ILE A 144 14.31 3.59 -7.14
C ILE A 144 15.31 4.73 -6.93
N GLN A 145 15.16 5.76 -7.76
CA GLN A 145 16.02 6.94 -7.75
C GLN A 145 15.76 7.79 -6.50
N LEU A 146 16.83 8.23 -5.86
CA LEU A 146 16.74 9.21 -4.77
C LEU A 146 16.33 10.57 -5.34
N ASN A 147 15.71 11.38 -4.49
CA ASN A 147 15.31 12.76 -4.78
C ASN A 147 14.29 12.91 -5.92
N GLN A 148 13.67 11.82 -6.38
CA GLN A 148 12.57 11.83 -7.35
C GLN A 148 11.24 11.47 -6.68
N PRO A 149 10.10 11.93 -7.23
CA PRO A 149 8.78 11.49 -6.80
C PRO A 149 8.64 9.96 -6.90
N VAL A 150 8.11 9.34 -5.86
CA VAL A 150 7.83 7.90 -5.80
C VAL A 150 6.45 7.64 -5.23
N THR A 151 5.91 6.46 -5.55
CA THR A 151 4.68 5.94 -4.94
C THR A 151 5.06 4.89 -3.90
N LEU A 152 4.51 5.01 -2.70
CA LEU A 152 4.74 4.08 -1.59
C LEU A 152 3.43 3.31 -1.34
N THR A 153 3.46 2.02 -1.65
CA THR A 153 2.26 1.18 -1.65
C THR A 153 2.35 0.13 -0.56
N ASN A 154 1.25 -0.01 0.20
CA ASN A 154 1.08 -1.08 1.16
C ASN A 154 0.40 -2.28 0.46
N THR A 155 0.98 -3.47 0.59
CA THR A 155 0.51 -4.68 -0.09
C THR A 155 -0.63 -5.38 0.63
N VAL A 156 -0.87 -5.07 1.92
CA VAL A 156 -2.00 -5.61 2.69
C VAL A 156 -3.26 -4.81 2.41
N GLU A 157 -3.18 -3.48 2.45
CA GLU A 157 -4.30 -2.61 2.04
C GLU A 157 -4.52 -2.62 0.52
N ASN A 158 -3.49 -2.98 -0.24
CA ASN A 158 -3.45 -2.87 -1.70
C ASN A 158 -3.77 -1.44 -2.16
N ASP A 159 -3.16 -0.44 -1.52
CA ASP A 159 -3.30 0.97 -1.87
C ASP A 159 -2.02 1.76 -1.56
N SER A 160 -1.85 2.90 -2.23
CA SER A 160 -0.75 3.80 -1.93
C SER A 160 -1.09 4.74 -0.76
N VAL A 161 -0.10 5.03 0.07
CA VAL A 161 -0.23 6.03 1.13
C VAL A 161 0.29 7.36 0.62
N VAL A 162 -0.40 8.46 0.90
CA VAL A 162 0.01 9.82 0.53
C VAL A 162 -0.24 10.79 1.67
N GLY A 163 0.37 11.97 1.58
CA GLY A 163 -0.02 13.10 2.44
C GLY A 163 -1.41 13.58 2.08
N CYS A 164 -2.18 13.99 3.09
CA CYS A 164 -3.48 14.62 2.93
C CYS A 164 -3.87 15.41 4.19
N LYS A 165 -4.73 16.41 4.03
CA LYS A 165 -5.38 17.08 5.16
C LYS A 165 -6.50 16.21 5.73
N ARG A 166 -6.55 16.12 7.07
CA ARG A 166 -7.54 15.37 7.86
C ARG A 166 -7.94 16.17 9.09
N VAL A 167 -9.10 15.85 9.65
CA VAL A 167 -9.57 16.46 10.91
C VAL A 167 -8.81 15.94 12.14
N TRP A 168 -8.37 14.68 12.11
CA TRP A 168 -7.68 14.04 13.23
C TRP A 168 -6.62 13.02 12.76
N GLY A 169 -5.66 12.73 13.64
CA GLY A 169 -4.59 11.77 13.40
C GLY A 169 -3.39 12.37 12.66
N VAL A 170 -2.52 11.50 12.15
CA VAL A 170 -1.45 11.93 11.24
C VAL A 170 -2.04 12.28 9.87
N ASN A 171 -1.51 13.31 9.23
CA ASN A 171 -1.92 13.82 7.90
C ASN A 171 -1.52 12.89 6.75
N LEU A 172 -2.00 11.64 6.82
CA LEU A 172 -1.81 10.58 5.84
C LEU A 172 -3.15 9.96 5.46
N CYS A 173 -3.27 9.58 4.19
CA CYS A 173 -4.44 8.90 3.64
C CYS A 173 -4.01 7.75 2.75
N TRP A 174 -4.91 6.77 2.64
CA TRP A 174 -4.94 5.86 1.51
C TRP A 174 -5.44 6.60 0.28
N ALA A 175 -4.78 6.43 -0.86
CA ALA A 175 -5.06 7.21 -2.05
C ALA A 175 -6.51 7.09 -2.51
N ASN A 176 -7.16 5.94 -2.32
CA ASN A 176 -8.57 5.70 -2.65
C ASN A 176 -9.55 6.56 -1.82
N THR A 177 -9.10 7.10 -0.68
CA THR A 177 -9.90 7.98 0.19
C THR A 177 -9.63 9.48 -0.04
N VAL A 178 -8.72 9.81 -0.96
CA VAL A 178 -8.27 11.18 -1.24
C VAL A 178 -9.03 11.78 -2.42
N PHE A 179 -9.43 13.04 -2.24
CA PHE A 179 -9.70 13.97 -3.33
C PHE A 179 -8.68 15.11 -3.32
N SER A 180 -8.32 15.61 -4.50
CA SER A 180 -7.33 16.67 -4.64
C SER A 180 -8.00 17.98 -5.07
N PHE A 181 -7.67 19.08 -4.40
CA PHE A 181 -8.17 20.41 -4.72
C PHE A 181 -7.04 21.43 -4.65
N ARG A 182 -6.85 22.18 -5.74
CA ARG A 182 -5.80 23.20 -5.87
C ARG A 182 -4.40 22.70 -5.49
N GLY A 183 -4.08 21.45 -5.88
CA GLY A 183 -2.76 20.86 -5.65
C GLY A 183 -2.52 20.33 -4.24
N SER A 184 -3.52 20.35 -3.35
CA SER A 184 -3.45 19.69 -2.04
C SER A 184 -4.38 18.49 -1.98
N ASN A 185 -4.02 17.49 -1.19
CA ASN A 185 -4.83 16.32 -0.95
C ASN A 185 -5.67 16.49 0.32
N TYR A 186 -6.89 15.96 0.28
CA TYR A 186 -7.85 16.05 1.36
C TYR A 186 -8.52 14.70 1.55
N HIS A 187 -8.70 14.29 2.80
CA HIS A 187 -9.56 13.18 3.13
C HIS A 187 -11.02 13.62 3.13
N LYS A 188 -11.94 12.72 2.81
CA LYS A 188 -13.39 13.00 2.82
C LYS A 188 -13.95 13.51 4.17
N ASP A 189 -13.24 13.31 5.28
CA ASP A 189 -13.68 13.81 6.59
C ASP A 189 -13.56 15.33 6.77
N VAL A 190 -12.78 16.01 5.92
CA VAL A 190 -12.64 17.48 5.98
C VAL A 190 -13.69 18.22 5.17
N VAL A 191 -14.52 17.50 4.41
CA VAL A 191 -15.63 18.10 3.67
C VAL A 191 -16.79 18.26 4.65
N PRO A 192 -17.30 19.50 4.88
CA PRO A 192 -18.50 19.69 5.69
C PRO A 192 -19.63 18.82 5.13
N ARG A 193 -20.21 17.97 5.97
CA ARG A 193 -21.42 17.25 5.57
C ARG A 193 -22.58 18.26 5.54
N PRO A 194 -23.43 18.24 4.50
CA PRO A 194 -24.63 19.06 4.46
C PRO A 194 -25.58 18.73 5.62
#